data_AF-A0AAD4RE46-F1
#
_entry.id   AF-A0AAD4RE46-F1
#
_cell.length_a   1.000
_cell.length_b   1.000
_cell.length_c   1.000
_cell.angle_alpha   90.00
_cell.angle_beta   90.00
_cell.angle_gamma   90.00
#
_symmetry.space_group_name_H-M   'P 1'
#
loop_
_entity.id
_entity.type
_entity.pdbx_description
1 polymer ?
#
loop_
_entity_poly.entity_id
_entity_poly.type
_entity_poly.pdbx_seq_one_letter_code
_entity_poly.pdbx_strand_id
1 'polypeptide(L)'
;MEPIGVIAERVRIEIYHEFAKSGVEISRCELAAKTNLQLNLIDRAYKHLAIERHIVLDENGKVIMAHPFATVNLGFSVPVSHTWDDVVHTCSNQRIFCNQQCITQWLNRTGNSLGYCMNLTTLWNLAKNWYSGRLDTPYKRREPNQAAEYFKSVGLKGPFWGS
;
A
#
# COMPACT_ATOMS: atom_id res chain seq x y z
N MET A 1 33.46 14.79 6.45
CA MET A 1 32.19 14.17 6.91
C MET A 1 31.13 14.53 5.88
N GLU A 2 30.42 13.55 5.31
CA GLU A 2 29.41 13.78 4.27
C GLU A 2 28.24 14.61 4.84
N PRO A 3 27.70 15.61 4.10
CA PRO A 3 26.56 16.41 4.57
C PRO A 3 25.31 15.55 4.82
N ILE A 4 24.55 15.90 5.86
CA ILE A 4 23.36 15.11 6.23
C ILE A 4 22.32 15.04 5.11
N GLY A 5 22.19 16.09 4.30
CA GLY A 5 21.28 16.10 3.15
C GLY A 5 21.64 15.08 2.07
N VAL A 6 22.94 14.85 1.81
CA VAL A 6 23.39 13.85 0.83
C VAL A 6 23.12 12.43 1.32
N ILE A 7 23.37 12.18 2.61
CA ILE A 7 23.06 10.91 3.26
C ILE A 7 21.54 10.67 3.27
N ALA A 8 20.77 11.69 3.65
CA ALA A 8 19.32 11.63 3.69
C ALA A 8 18.72 11.35 2.32
N GLU A 9 19.28 11.92 1.26
CA GLU A 9 18.82 11.65 -0.11
C GLU A 9 19.01 10.18 -0.50
N ARG A 10 20.17 9.58 -0.19
CA ARG A 10 20.41 8.15 -0.40
C ARG A 10 19.41 7.28 0.37
N VAL A 11 19.15 7.62 1.64
CA VAL A 11 18.17 6.90 2.47
C VAL A 11 16.76 7.06 1.90
N ARG A 12 16.39 8.26 1.43
CA ARG A 12 15.09 8.54 0.82
C ARG A 12 14.86 7.69 -0.42
N ILE A 13 15.86 7.58 -1.30
CA ILE A 13 15.76 6.77 -2.52
C ILE A 13 15.50 5.30 -2.19
N GLU A 14 16.22 4.72 -1.21
CA GLU A 14 15.98 3.34 -0.79
C GLU A 14 14.61 3.12 -0.15
N ILE A 15 14.16 4.05 0.70
CA ILE A 15 12.80 4.03 1.26
C ILE A 15 11.77 4.00 0.12
N TYR A 16 11.96 4.84 -0.90
CA TYR A 16 11.03 4.95 -2.03
C TYR A 16 11.06 3.69 -2.91
N HIS A 17 12.23 3.13 -3.16
CA HIS A 17 12.38 1.87 -3.89
C HIS A 17 11.65 0.72 -3.20
N GLU A 18 11.81 0.57 -1.88
CA GLU A 18 11.18 -0.52 -1.14
C GLU A 18 9.66 -0.31 -0.98
N PHE A 19 9.21 0.93 -0.78
CA PHE A 19 7.78 1.24 -0.84
C PHE A 19 7.18 0.97 -2.21
N ALA A 20 7.86 1.32 -3.30
CA ALA A 20 7.40 1.05 -4.66
C ALA A 20 7.33 -0.46 -4.97
N LYS A 21 8.28 -1.23 -4.43
CA LYS A 21 8.39 -2.68 -4.65
C LYS A 21 7.39 -3.49 -3.83
N SER A 22 7.21 -3.15 -2.56
CA SER A 22 6.50 -4.01 -1.59
C SER A 22 5.30 -3.34 -0.93
N GLY A 23 5.23 -2.01 -0.94
CA GLY A 23 4.27 -1.25 -0.13
C GLY A 23 4.54 -1.32 1.39
N VAL A 24 5.61 -2.00 1.80
CA VAL A 24 6.00 -2.18 3.20
C VAL A 24 7.20 -1.28 3.50
N GLU A 25 7.25 -0.76 4.71
CA GLU A 25 8.42 -0.05 5.21
C GLU A 25 9.62 -1.02 5.32
N ILE A 26 10.78 -0.59 4.85
CA ILE A 26 12.06 -1.25 5.10
C ILE A 26 12.58 -0.94 6.51
N SER A 27 13.12 -1.94 7.22
CA SER A 27 13.69 -1.70 8.55
C SER A 27 14.97 -0.87 8.50
N ARG A 28 15.26 -0.13 9.58
CA ARG A 28 16.50 0.65 9.70
C ARG A 28 17.78 -0.20 9.56
N CYS A 29 17.75 -1.43 10.05
CA CYS A 29 18.86 -2.38 9.92
C CYS A 29 19.09 -2.79 8.46
N GLU A 30 18.02 -3.06 7.72
CA GLU A 30 18.12 -3.38 6.29
C GLU A 30 18.56 -2.16 5.47
N LEU A 31 18.08 -0.96 5.81
CA LEU A 31 18.54 0.29 5.20
C LEU A 31 20.04 0.51 5.44
N ALA A 32 20.51 0.32 6.67
CA ALA A 32 21.92 0.40 7.02
C ALA A 32 22.76 -0.56 6.17
N ALA A 33 22.31 -1.81 6.03
CA ALA A 33 22.97 -2.82 5.20
C ALA A 33 23.01 -2.42 3.71
N LYS A 34 21.88 -1.98 3.13
CA LYS A 34 21.78 -1.60 1.71
C LYS A 34 22.58 -0.35 1.36
N THR A 35 22.56 0.63 2.25
CA THR A 35 23.24 1.92 2.01
C THR A 35 24.70 1.91 2.45
N ASN A 36 25.16 0.84 3.12
CA ASN A 36 26.45 0.76 3.79
C ASN A 36 26.66 1.93 4.77
N LEU A 37 25.63 2.26 5.54
CA LEU A 37 25.64 3.34 6.54
C LEU A 37 25.50 2.77 7.94
N GLN A 38 26.08 3.46 8.91
CA GLN A 38 25.85 3.16 10.32
C GLN A 38 24.42 3.54 10.74
N LEU A 39 23.83 2.80 11.69
CA LEU A 39 22.47 3.04 12.18
C LEU A 39 22.25 4.47 12.70
N ASN A 40 23.24 5.06 13.37
CA ASN A 40 23.17 6.44 13.84
C ASN A 40 23.03 7.46 12.69
N LEU A 41 23.61 7.19 11.52
CA LEU A 41 23.46 8.02 10.32
C LEU A 41 22.08 7.83 9.68
N ILE A 42 21.54 6.60 9.70
CA ILE A 42 20.15 6.33 9.30
C ILE A 42 19.18 7.11 10.19
N ASP A 43 19.36 7.09 11.51
CA ASP A 43 18.48 7.82 12.43
C ASP A 43 18.56 9.34 12.23
N ARG A 44 19.75 9.88 11.99
CA ARG A 44 19.92 11.30 11.64
C ARG A 44 19.26 11.64 10.31
N ALA A 45 19.37 10.75 9.32
CA ALA A 45 18.71 10.90 8.03
C ALA A 45 17.19 10.89 8.18
N TYR A 46 16.62 9.98 8.97
CA TYR A 46 15.18 9.95 9.27
C TYR A 46 14.69 11.26 9.88
N LYS A 47 15.42 11.79 10.88
CA LYS A 47 15.10 13.08 11.49
C LYS A 47 15.13 14.21 10.46
N HIS A 48 16.16 14.24 9.61
CA HIS A 48 16.27 15.25 8.56
C HIS A 48 15.12 15.14 7.53
N LEU A 49 14.83 13.94 7.03
CA LEU A 49 13.74 13.69 6.08
C LEU A 49 12.36 14.04 6.66
N ALA A 50 12.14 13.81 7.97
CA ALA A 50 10.91 14.19 8.64
C ALA A 50 10.76 15.71 8.77
N ILE A 51 11.85 16.42 9.10
CA ILE A 51 11.87 17.90 9.16
C ILE A 51 11.57 18.49 7.78
N GLU A 52 12.18 17.94 6.73
CA GLU A 52 11.97 18.36 5.33
C GLU A 52 10.64 17.83 4.73
N ARG A 53 9.81 17.13 5.53
CA ARG A 53 8.51 16.57 5.14
C ARG A 53 8.56 15.58 3.96
N HIS A 54 9.70 14.94 3.75
CA HIS A 54 9.83 13.84 2.79
C HIS A 54 9.20 12.54 3.32
N ILE A 55 9.21 12.36 4.63
CA ILE A 55 8.58 11.22 5.32
C ILE A 55 7.77 11.67 6.52
N VAL A 56 6.78 10.88 6.92
CA VAL A 56 6.03 11.03 8.17
C VAL A 56 6.28 9.80 9.02
N LEU A 57 6.59 10.03 10.30
CA LEU A 57 6.89 8.99 11.27
C LEU A 57 5.71 8.81 12.26
N ASP A 58 5.50 7.58 12.73
CA ASP A 58 4.62 7.32 13.89
C ASP A 58 5.33 7.56 15.24
N GLU A 59 4.63 7.28 16.33
CA GLU A 59 5.13 7.39 17.71
C GLU A 59 6.35 6.49 18.02
N ASN A 60 6.52 5.40 17.26
CA ASN A 60 7.64 4.46 17.36
C ASN A 60 8.76 4.80 16.36
N GLY A 61 8.63 5.90 15.61
CA GLY A 61 9.60 6.32 14.60
C GLY A 61 9.51 5.52 13.29
N LYS A 62 8.41 4.82 13.02
CA LYS A 62 8.17 4.06 11.79
C LYS A 62 7.73 4.97 10.64
N VAL A 63 8.20 4.77 9.42
CA VAL A 63 7.68 5.51 8.25
C VAL A 63 6.27 5.07 7.91
N ILE A 64 5.30 5.97 8.07
CA ILE A 64 3.89 5.75 7.70
C ILE A 64 3.53 6.39 6.36
N MET A 65 4.32 7.38 5.92
CA MET A 65 4.13 8.06 4.64
C MET A 65 5.48 8.54 4.10
N ALA A 66 5.69 8.40 2.80
CA ALA A 66 6.85 8.88 2.05
C ALA A 66 6.37 9.30 0.66
N HIS A 67 5.94 10.56 0.49
CA HIS A 67 5.24 11.01 -0.72
C HIS A 67 6.02 10.67 -2.01
N PRO A 68 5.42 9.99 -3.02
CA PRO A 68 3.98 9.79 -3.25
C PRO A 68 3.41 8.53 -2.60
N PHE A 69 4.21 7.76 -1.86
CA PHE A 69 3.81 6.52 -1.22
C PHE A 69 3.19 6.81 0.14
N ALA A 70 2.01 6.27 0.38
CA ALA A 70 1.42 6.19 1.71
C ALA A 70 1.27 4.71 2.05
N THR A 71 1.44 4.36 3.33
CA THR A 71 1.01 3.04 3.84
C THR A 71 -0.51 2.90 3.95
N VAL A 72 -1.25 3.89 3.43
CA VAL A 72 -2.71 3.94 3.37
C VAL A 72 -3.16 2.90 2.35
N ASN A 73 -3.61 1.77 2.88
CA ASN A 73 -4.13 0.67 2.09
C ASN A 73 -5.66 0.67 2.08
N LEU A 74 -6.25 0.33 0.94
CA LEU A 74 -7.62 -0.21 0.92
C LEU A 74 -7.51 -1.67 1.37
N GLY A 75 -8.07 -1.97 2.53
CA GLY A 75 -8.13 -3.31 3.09
C GLY A 75 -9.38 -4.03 2.61
N PHE A 76 -9.19 -5.25 2.11
CA PHE A 76 -10.27 -6.19 1.77
C PHE A 76 -10.16 -7.40 2.70
N SER A 77 -11.30 -7.90 3.17
CA SER A 77 -11.35 -9.09 4.05
C SER A 77 -11.93 -10.32 3.36
N VAL A 78 -12.69 -10.14 2.26
CA VAL A 78 -13.40 -11.23 1.56
C VAL A 78 -12.77 -11.44 0.19
N PRO A 79 -12.27 -12.66 -0.15
CA PRO A 79 -11.76 -12.98 -1.48
C PRO A 79 -12.80 -12.70 -2.56
N VAL A 80 -12.35 -12.32 -3.76
CA VAL A 80 -13.26 -11.89 -4.84
C VAL A 80 -14.28 -12.98 -5.20
N SER A 81 -13.88 -14.25 -5.15
CA SER A 81 -14.75 -15.41 -5.40
C SER A 81 -15.96 -15.51 -4.45
N HIS A 82 -15.88 -14.92 -3.26
CA HIS A 82 -16.92 -14.94 -2.22
C HIS A 82 -17.69 -13.62 -2.13
N THR A 83 -17.41 -12.65 -2.99
CA THR A 83 -18.05 -11.31 -2.94
C THR A 83 -19.58 -11.40 -3.02
N TRP A 84 -20.09 -12.35 -3.81
CA TRP A 84 -21.51 -12.50 -4.06
C TRP A 84 -22.24 -13.37 -3.02
N ASP A 85 -21.50 -14.06 -2.15
CA ASP A 85 -22.09 -14.86 -1.06
C ASP A 85 -22.79 -13.94 -0.06
N ASP A 86 -22.15 -12.81 0.28
CA ASP A 86 -22.74 -11.71 1.03
C ASP A 86 -22.11 -10.37 0.61
N VAL A 87 -22.81 -9.68 -0.31
CA VAL A 87 -22.35 -8.40 -0.85
C VAL A 87 -22.35 -7.29 0.20
N VAL A 88 -23.26 -7.34 1.19
CA VAL A 88 -23.37 -6.30 2.21
C VAL A 88 -22.21 -6.43 3.18
N HIS A 89 -21.90 -7.64 3.62
CA HIS A 89 -20.73 -7.91 4.45
C HIS A 89 -19.44 -7.55 3.70
N THR A 90 -19.31 -7.94 2.44
CA THR A 90 -18.12 -7.66 1.63
C THR A 90 -17.89 -6.15 1.50
N CYS A 91 -18.87 -5.39 1.00
CA CYS A 91 -18.77 -3.94 0.83
C CYS A 91 -18.53 -3.22 2.16
N SER A 92 -19.13 -3.68 3.26
CA SER A 92 -18.94 -3.07 4.59
C SER A 92 -17.53 -3.26 5.15
N ASN A 93 -16.76 -4.21 4.62
CA ASN A 93 -15.39 -4.52 5.03
C ASN A 93 -14.33 -4.11 3.99
N GLN A 94 -14.71 -3.40 2.92
CA GLN A 94 -13.80 -2.72 2.01
C GLN A 94 -13.55 -1.30 2.54
N ARG A 95 -12.40 -1.10 3.19
CA ARG A 95 -12.14 0.13 3.96
C ARG A 95 -10.79 0.76 3.66
N ILE A 96 -10.75 2.09 3.70
CA ILE A 96 -9.52 2.87 3.63
C ILE A 96 -8.98 3.07 5.05
N PHE A 97 -7.69 2.85 5.25
CA PHE A 97 -7.06 2.95 6.57
C PHE A 97 -5.94 3.97 6.60
N CYS A 98 -5.77 4.65 7.73
CA CYS A 98 -4.78 5.71 7.90
C CYS A 98 -3.32 5.23 7.73
N ASN A 99 -3.04 4.00 8.16
CA ASN A 99 -1.75 3.30 8.11
C ASN A 99 -1.95 1.83 8.56
N GLN A 100 -0.85 1.07 8.66
CA GLN A 100 -0.88 -0.33 9.11
C GLN A 100 -1.41 -0.53 10.55
N GLN A 101 -1.21 0.43 11.44
CA GLN A 101 -1.70 0.35 12.82
C GLN A 101 -3.23 0.43 12.86
N CYS A 102 -3.82 1.34 12.07
CA CYS A 102 -5.28 1.43 11.87
C CYS A 102 -5.87 0.10 11.38
N ILE A 103 -5.17 -0.62 10.49
CA ILE A 103 -5.60 -1.94 10.00
C ILE A 103 -5.58 -2.96 11.14
N THR A 104 -4.45 -3.07 11.83
CA THR A 104 -4.26 -4.04 12.92
C THR A 104 -5.29 -3.85 14.04
N GLN A 105 -5.52 -2.60 14.47
CA GLN A 105 -6.53 -2.28 15.47
C GLN A 105 -7.94 -2.66 15.01
N TRP A 106 -8.27 -2.41 13.75
CA TRP A 106 -9.57 -2.76 13.19
C TRP A 106 -9.79 -4.27 13.12
N LEU A 107 -8.78 -5.04 12.67
CA LEU A 107 -8.84 -6.50 12.63
C LEU A 107 -9.04 -7.07 14.04
N ASN A 108 -8.25 -6.62 15.01
CA ASN A 108 -8.38 -7.05 16.41
C ASN A 108 -9.76 -6.74 16.99
N ARG A 109 -10.33 -5.57 16.68
CA ARG A 109 -11.65 -5.15 17.18
C ARG A 109 -12.80 -5.91 16.53
N THR A 110 -12.67 -6.31 15.27
CA THR A 110 -13.75 -6.90 14.48
C THR A 110 -13.68 -8.42 14.37
N GLY A 111 -12.53 -9.02 14.66
CA GLY A 111 -12.28 -10.45 14.42
C GLY A 111 -12.09 -10.80 12.94
N ASN A 112 -12.05 -9.80 12.06
CA ASN A 112 -11.80 -10.01 10.64
C ASN A 112 -10.34 -10.41 10.37
N SER A 113 -10.12 -11.08 9.25
CA SER A 113 -8.77 -11.36 8.73
C SER A 113 -8.42 -10.39 7.60
N LEU A 114 -7.14 -10.02 7.51
CA LEU A 114 -6.66 -9.23 6.38
C LEU A 114 -6.59 -10.12 5.14
N GLY A 115 -7.35 -9.76 4.11
CA GLY A 115 -7.29 -10.42 2.81
C GLY A 115 -6.24 -9.78 1.90
N TYR A 116 -6.44 -8.52 1.53
CA TYR A 116 -5.53 -7.79 0.65
C TYR A 116 -5.41 -6.32 1.04
N CYS A 117 -4.19 -5.79 0.96
CA CYS A 117 -3.89 -4.36 1.10
C CYS A 117 -3.34 -3.84 -0.23
N MET A 118 -4.07 -2.94 -0.89
CA MET A 118 -3.58 -2.25 -2.09
C MET A 118 -3.13 -0.82 -1.80
N ASN A 119 -2.04 -0.40 -2.42
CA ASN A 119 -1.62 1.01 -2.44
C ASN A 119 -2.52 1.87 -3.34
N LEU A 120 -2.44 3.20 -3.19
CA LEU A 120 -3.28 4.15 -3.93
C LEU A 120 -3.06 4.11 -5.46
N THR A 121 -1.84 3.83 -5.92
CA THR A 121 -1.55 3.73 -7.36
C THR A 121 -2.28 2.55 -8.00
N THR A 122 -2.24 1.39 -7.37
CA THR A 122 -2.98 0.20 -7.80
C THR A 122 -4.49 0.43 -7.73
N LEU A 123 -4.99 1.07 -6.66
CA LEU A 123 -6.40 1.45 -6.55
C LEU A 123 -6.84 2.37 -7.70
N TRP A 124 -6.05 3.39 -8.02
CA TRP A 124 -6.32 4.29 -9.15
C TRP A 124 -6.37 3.53 -10.48
N ASN A 125 -5.38 2.65 -10.71
CA ASN A 125 -5.33 1.85 -11.93
C ASN A 125 -6.52 0.90 -12.09
N LEU A 126 -7.03 0.36 -10.98
CA LEU A 126 -8.28 -0.40 -10.93
C LEU A 126 -9.49 0.50 -11.21
N ALA A 127 -9.63 1.61 -10.48
CA ALA A 127 -10.83 2.43 -10.52
C ALA A 127 -11.08 3.07 -11.90
N LYS A 128 -10.02 3.54 -12.57
CA LYS A 128 -10.12 4.32 -13.80
C LYS A 128 -10.84 3.59 -14.95
N ASN A 129 -10.70 2.26 -15.05
CA ASN A 129 -11.29 1.47 -16.15
C ASN A 129 -12.19 0.33 -15.66
N TRP A 130 -12.54 0.28 -14.37
CA TRP A 130 -13.44 -0.74 -13.85
C TRP A 130 -14.82 -0.66 -14.51
N TYR A 131 -15.37 0.55 -14.62
CA TYR A 131 -16.67 0.83 -15.23
C TYR A 131 -16.61 1.33 -16.68
N SER A 132 -15.55 0.98 -17.42
CA SER A 132 -15.49 1.31 -18.85
C SER A 132 -16.73 0.80 -19.60
N GLY A 133 -17.27 1.65 -20.48
CA GLY A 133 -18.51 1.37 -21.23
C GLY A 133 -19.80 1.50 -20.42
N ARG A 134 -19.77 1.96 -19.16
CA ARG A 134 -20.98 2.11 -18.33
C ARG A 134 -22.01 3.09 -18.89
N LEU A 135 -21.58 4.02 -19.74
CA LEU A 135 -22.46 4.98 -20.41
C LEU A 135 -22.98 4.46 -21.77
N ASP A 136 -22.47 3.33 -22.26
CA ASP A 136 -22.89 2.74 -23.53
C ASP A 136 -24.26 2.05 -23.38
N THR A 137 -25.01 1.96 -24.47
CA THR A 137 -26.30 1.25 -24.51
C THR A 137 -26.28 0.17 -25.62
N PRO A 138 -26.48 -1.12 -25.27
CA PRO A 138 -26.65 -1.64 -23.92
C PRO A 138 -25.33 -1.69 -23.15
N TYR A 139 -25.37 -1.37 -21.85
CA TYR A 139 -24.23 -1.59 -20.97
C TYR A 139 -23.95 -3.09 -20.82
N LYS A 140 -22.73 -3.51 -21.16
CA LYS A 140 -22.25 -4.88 -20.94
C LYS A 140 -21.33 -4.90 -19.73
N ARG A 141 -21.74 -5.63 -18.69
CA ARG A 141 -20.85 -5.90 -17.54
C ARG A 141 -19.69 -6.77 -18.00
N ARG A 142 -18.56 -6.64 -17.29
CA ARG A 142 -17.39 -7.49 -17.47
C ARG A 142 -17.69 -8.89 -16.95
N GLU A 143 -17.46 -9.92 -17.77
CA GLU A 143 -17.61 -11.33 -17.37
C GLU A 143 -16.53 -11.73 -16.34
N PRO A 144 -16.73 -12.80 -15.54
CA PRO A 144 -15.79 -13.19 -14.48
C PRO A 144 -14.34 -13.41 -14.96
N ASN A 145 -14.15 -14.05 -16.12
CA ASN A 145 -12.83 -14.26 -16.72
C ASN A 145 -12.17 -12.94 -17.15
N GLN A 146 -12.94 -12.06 -17.79
CA GLN A 146 -12.47 -10.73 -18.18
C GLN A 146 -12.12 -9.89 -16.94
N ALA A 147 -12.86 -10.04 -15.84
CA ALA A 147 -12.58 -9.36 -14.57
C ALA A 147 -11.25 -9.84 -13.98
N ALA A 148 -11.00 -11.15 -13.95
CA ALA A 148 -9.73 -11.72 -13.50
C ALA A 148 -8.53 -11.23 -14.36
N GLU A 149 -8.68 -11.22 -15.69
CA GLU A 149 -7.67 -10.67 -16.60
C GLU A 149 -7.41 -9.19 -16.34
N TYR A 150 -8.48 -8.41 -16.14
CA TYR A 150 -8.36 -6.99 -15.83
C TYR A 150 -7.64 -6.76 -14.49
N PHE A 151 -8.00 -7.48 -13.42
CA PHE A 151 -7.32 -7.43 -12.13
C PHE A 151 -5.82 -7.68 -12.28
N LYS A 152 -5.45 -8.75 -13.00
CA LYS A 152 -4.04 -9.07 -13.30
C LYS A 152 -3.33 -7.93 -14.02
N SER A 153 -3.98 -7.30 -15.00
CA SER A 153 -3.42 -6.19 -15.78
C SER A 153 -3.15 -4.92 -14.96
N VAL A 154 -3.94 -4.67 -13.91
CA VAL A 154 -3.77 -3.49 -13.02
C VAL A 154 -2.88 -3.79 -11.81
N GLY A 155 -2.28 -4.97 -11.77
CA GLY A 155 -1.31 -5.37 -10.75
C GLY A 155 -1.92 -6.10 -9.55
N LEU A 156 -3.19 -6.50 -9.60
CA LEU A 156 -3.83 -7.32 -8.57
C LEU A 156 -3.57 -8.80 -8.89
N LYS A 157 -2.93 -9.50 -7.96
CA LYS A 157 -2.44 -10.87 -8.16
C LYS A 157 -2.70 -11.74 -6.93
N GLY A 158 -2.63 -13.04 -7.12
CA GLY A 158 -2.74 -14.04 -6.07
C GLY A 158 -4.17 -14.55 -5.87
N PRO A 159 -4.34 -15.57 -5.03
CA PRO A 159 -5.60 -16.32 -4.90
C PRO A 159 -6.76 -15.44 -4.45
N PHE A 160 -6.49 -14.33 -3.75
CA PHE A 160 -7.49 -13.35 -3.35
C PHE A 160 -8.29 -12.77 -4.53
N TRP A 161 -7.65 -12.61 -5.70
CA TRP A 161 -8.21 -12.02 -6.91
C TRP A 161 -8.59 -13.07 -7.97
N GLY A 162 -8.48 -14.37 -7.66
CA GLY A 162 -8.77 -15.46 -8.59
C GLY A 162 -7.68 -15.69 -9.65
N SER A 163 -6.42 -15.35 -9.34
CA SER A 163 -5.26 -15.44 -10.26
C SER A 163 -4.04 -16.10 -9.64
#